data_AF-A0AAW6RP73-F1
#
_entry.id   AF-A0AAW6RP73-F1
#
_cell.length_a   1.000
_cell.length_b   1.000
_cell.length_c   1.000
_cell.angle_alpha   90.00
_cell.angle_beta   90.00
_cell.angle_gamma   90.00
#
_symmetry.space_group_name_H-M   'P 1'
#
loop_
_entity.id
_entity.type
_entity.pdbx_description
1 polymer ?
#
loop_
_entity_poly.entity_id
_entity_poly.type
_entity_poly.pdbx_seq_one_letter_code
_entity_poly.pdbx_strand_id
1 'polypeptide(L)'
;MNTHPFLFMPRAAGRLMAAGALTALLAACASVDLGQRYDPPPVRMPGEQASGSALQPAQPAVSEQPLSQPVQPSSTEGQPLPPLGETGSELPQSGAQPAPITDPNAHILTFSTRLAGGSAVPPSHSQASGQIDAIYDTQSRLLRWKASWHDLSSPITGIAFHGPAQQGQTAPMTMIWPGPFGPRYEGRATLTPQQALDLQQGSWYINVTTQSWPGGEIRGQMHVVR
;
A
#
# COMPACT_ATOMS: atom_id res chain seq x y z
N MET A 1 -68.38 -23.41 -24.27
CA MET A 1 -69.21 -22.66 -23.30
C MET A 1 -69.32 -23.45 -22.01
N ASN A 2 -68.82 -22.91 -20.89
CA ASN A 2 -69.51 -22.89 -19.59
C ASN A 2 -68.64 -22.14 -18.57
N THR A 3 -68.93 -20.86 -18.47
CA THR A 3 -68.48 -19.86 -17.49
C THR A 3 -69.27 -20.05 -16.21
N HIS A 4 -68.64 -20.12 -15.03
CA HIS A 4 -69.27 -19.64 -13.78
C HIS A 4 -68.26 -18.82 -12.94
N PRO A 5 -68.70 -17.68 -12.36
CA PRO A 5 -67.85 -16.65 -11.78
C PRO A 5 -67.70 -16.80 -10.26
N PHE A 6 -66.55 -16.39 -9.70
CA PHE A 6 -66.44 -16.14 -8.27
C PHE A 6 -66.60 -14.64 -7.99
N LEU A 7 -67.66 -14.39 -7.22
CA LEU A 7 -68.20 -13.11 -6.82
C LEU A 7 -67.30 -12.40 -5.82
N PHE A 8 -67.11 -11.10 -6.07
CA PHE A 8 -66.60 -10.08 -5.17
C PHE A 8 -67.60 -9.80 -4.04
N MET A 9 -67.16 -9.50 -2.81
CA MET A 9 -67.86 -8.62 -1.83
C MET A 9 -66.95 -8.29 -0.61
N PRO A 10 -67.23 -7.22 0.17
CA PRO A 10 -66.22 -6.21 0.54
C PRO A 10 -66.16 -5.84 2.05
N ARG A 11 -65.22 -4.94 2.39
CA ARG A 11 -65.18 -3.88 3.44
C ARG A 11 -65.84 -4.13 4.83
N ALA A 12 -65.04 -3.89 5.88
CA ALA A 12 -65.14 -2.76 6.85
C ALA A 12 -64.21 -3.06 8.04
N ALA A 13 -63.20 -2.25 8.38
CA ALA A 13 -63.27 -0.94 9.04
C ALA A 13 -64.04 -0.97 10.38
N GLY A 14 -63.31 -1.08 11.49
CA GLY A 14 -63.83 -0.89 12.84
C GLY A 14 -62.68 -0.69 13.85
N ARG A 15 -62.31 0.58 14.08
CA ARG A 15 -61.50 1.01 15.23
C ARG A 15 -62.41 1.05 16.47
N LEU A 16 -61.95 0.52 17.59
CA LEU A 16 -62.31 1.06 18.91
C LEU A 16 -61.17 0.83 19.92
N MET A 17 -60.95 1.91 20.65
CA MET A 17 -59.88 2.22 21.61
C MET A 17 -60.08 1.52 22.96
N ALA A 18 -58.97 1.27 23.68
CA ALA A 18 -58.75 1.53 25.12
C ALA A 18 -57.60 0.60 25.61
N ALA A 19 -56.39 1.13 25.83
CA ALA A 19 -55.91 1.67 27.11
C ALA A 19 -55.36 0.58 28.05
N GLY A 20 -54.04 0.60 28.30
CA GLY A 20 -53.43 -0.25 29.31
C GLY A 20 -51.89 -0.20 29.36
N ALA A 21 -51.38 0.58 30.31
CA ALA A 21 -50.08 0.46 30.99
C ALA A 21 -48.77 0.81 30.24
N LEU A 22 -48.38 2.06 30.44
CA LEU A 22 -47.00 2.57 30.43
C LEU A 22 -46.11 1.70 31.33
N THR A 23 -45.10 1.02 30.77
CA THR A 23 -44.04 0.39 31.58
C THR A 23 -42.71 1.07 31.28
N ALA A 24 -42.08 1.56 32.35
CA ALA A 24 -40.95 2.46 32.35
C ALA A 24 -39.68 1.86 31.71
N LEU A 25 -38.98 2.71 30.95
CA LEU A 25 -37.61 2.53 30.50
C LEU A 25 -36.69 2.51 31.73
N LEU A 26 -36.04 1.38 32.01
CA LEU A 26 -34.86 1.34 32.89
C LEU A 26 -33.64 1.02 32.02
N ALA A 27 -32.84 2.05 31.81
CA ALA A 27 -31.51 1.96 31.24
C ALA A 27 -30.61 1.15 32.19
N ALA A 28 -30.22 -0.05 31.78
CA ALA A 28 -29.13 -0.77 32.42
C ALA A 28 -27.82 -0.36 31.75
N CYS A 29 -27.16 0.67 32.31
CA CYS A 29 -25.74 0.87 32.09
C CYS A 29 -25.00 -0.29 32.76
N ALA A 30 -24.57 -1.28 31.98
CA ALA A 30 -23.60 -2.26 32.44
C ALA A 30 -22.24 -1.53 32.54
N SER A 31 -21.88 -1.12 33.75
CA SER A 31 -20.53 -0.68 34.08
C SER A 31 -19.57 -1.85 33.84
N VAL A 32 -18.62 -1.67 32.93
CA VAL A 32 -17.50 -2.60 32.76
C VAL A 32 -16.61 -2.47 34.00
N ASP A 33 -16.58 -3.52 34.81
CA ASP A 33 -15.60 -3.70 35.87
C ASP A 33 -14.23 -3.96 35.23
N LEU A 34 -13.37 -2.93 35.22
CA LEU A 34 -11.95 -3.07 34.86
C LEU A 34 -11.16 -3.51 36.10
N GLY A 35 -11.50 -4.69 36.59
CA GLY A 35 -10.75 -5.39 37.63
C GLY A 35 -9.57 -6.18 37.06
N GLN A 36 -8.43 -6.08 37.74
CA GLN A 36 -7.12 -6.71 37.54
C GLN A 36 -6.17 -6.00 36.57
N ARG A 37 -5.22 -5.30 37.21
CA ARG A 37 -3.99 -4.79 36.61
C ARG A 37 -3.29 -5.91 35.84
N TYR A 38 -3.24 -5.76 34.53
CA TYR A 38 -2.31 -6.52 33.71
C TYR A 38 -0.89 -6.09 34.10
N ASP A 39 -0.16 -6.98 34.77
CA ASP A 39 1.26 -6.84 35.06
C ASP A 39 2.03 -7.70 34.04
N PRO A 40 2.58 -7.11 32.96
CA PRO A 40 3.30 -7.89 31.97
C PRO A 40 4.58 -8.49 32.58
N PRO A 41 4.96 -9.73 32.22
CA PRO A 41 6.25 -10.27 32.63
C PRO A 41 7.40 -9.40 32.10
N PRO A 42 8.52 -9.27 32.82
CA PRO A 42 9.66 -8.48 32.36
C PRO A 42 10.19 -9.06 31.04
N VAL A 43 10.25 -8.19 30.02
CA VAL A 43 10.87 -8.50 28.73
C VAL A 43 12.36 -8.74 28.95
N ARG A 44 12.84 -9.98 28.79
CA ARG A 44 14.27 -10.23 28.62
C ARG A 44 14.67 -9.80 27.21
N MET A 45 15.28 -8.63 27.11
CA MET A 45 16.03 -8.25 25.90
C MET A 45 17.25 -9.18 25.78
N PRO A 46 17.51 -9.79 24.61
CA PRO A 46 18.82 -10.37 24.34
C PRO A 46 19.78 -9.20 24.09
N GLY A 47 20.62 -8.88 25.09
CA GLY A 47 21.78 -8.02 24.83
C GLY A 47 22.21 -7.00 25.88
N GLU A 48 21.87 -7.13 27.17
CA GLU A 48 22.51 -6.27 28.18
C GLU A 48 23.05 -7.12 29.34
N GLN A 49 24.27 -7.65 29.16
CA GLN A 49 25.07 -8.11 30.29
C GLN A 49 25.72 -6.89 30.94
N ALA A 50 25.49 -6.77 32.25
CA ALA A 50 26.07 -5.77 33.12
C ALA A 50 27.59 -5.66 32.99
N SER A 51 28.06 -4.41 32.93
CA SER A 51 29.45 -4.04 33.12
C SER A 51 30.00 -4.61 34.43
N GLY A 52 30.99 -5.49 34.31
CA GLY A 52 31.86 -5.93 35.38
C GLY A 52 33.30 -5.90 34.88
N SER A 53 34.08 -4.93 35.36
CA SER A 53 35.50 -4.75 35.06
C SER A 53 36.34 -5.98 35.39
N ALA A 54 37.21 -6.42 34.46
CA ALA A 54 38.61 -6.78 34.75
C ALA A 54 39.39 -7.19 33.47
N LEU A 55 40.43 -6.40 33.19
CA LEU A 55 41.72 -6.74 32.56
C LEU A 55 41.74 -7.17 31.08
N GLN A 56 41.82 -6.17 30.20
CA GLN A 56 42.38 -6.28 28.85
C GLN A 56 43.92 -6.37 28.91
N PRO A 57 44.58 -7.37 28.32
CA PRO A 57 46.01 -7.28 28.03
C PRO A 57 46.25 -6.44 26.76
N ALA A 58 47.04 -5.38 26.98
CA ALA A 58 47.89 -4.60 26.07
C ALA A 58 47.74 -4.76 24.55
N GLN A 59 47.41 -3.64 23.90
CA GLN A 59 47.75 -3.34 22.51
C GLN A 59 49.28 -3.29 22.34
N PRO A 60 49.87 -3.77 21.23
CA PRO A 60 51.19 -3.32 20.81
C PRO A 60 51.08 -1.97 20.09
N ALA A 61 52.12 -1.18 20.32
CA ALA A 61 52.23 0.23 20.10
C ALA A 61 52.27 0.66 18.62
N VAL A 62 51.74 1.88 18.44
CA VAL A 62 52.10 2.91 17.46
C VAL A 62 53.53 2.80 16.89
N SER A 63 53.62 2.91 15.57
CA SER A 63 54.78 3.49 14.90
C SER A 63 54.31 4.78 14.23
N GLU A 64 54.76 5.91 14.76
CA GLU A 64 54.56 7.24 14.19
C GLU A 64 55.51 7.51 13.02
N GLN A 65 55.12 8.52 12.21
CA GLN A 65 55.92 9.50 11.45
C GLN A 65 55.89 9.40 9.90
N PRO A 66 56.00 10.53 9.16
CA PRO A 66 55.32 11.82 9.37
C PRO A 66 54.82 12.51 8.06
N LEU A 67 53.92 13.49 8.22
CA LEU A 67 53.77 14.77 7.49
C LEU A 67 53.77 14.84 5.93
N SER A 68 52.69 15.46 5.43
CA SER A 68 52.60 16.38 4.28
C SER A 68 52.21 15.80 2.91
N GLN A 69 50.96 16.05 2.47
CA GLN A 69 50.63 17.06 1.44
C GLN A 69 49.17 16.93 0.98
N PRO A 70 48.45 18.05 0.76
CA PRO A 70 47.15 18.03 0.10
C PRO A 70 47.36 17.72 -1.39
N VAL A 71 46.68 16.70 -1.91
CA VAL A 71 46.62 16.43 -3.35
C VAL A 71 45.91 17.61 -4.02
N GLN A 72 46.67 18.35 -4.81
CA GLN A 72 46.15 19.48 -5.60
C GLN A 72 45.18 19.01 -6.69
N PRO A 73 44.21 19.83 -7.09
CA PRO A 73 43.38 19.55 -8.26
C PRO A 73 44.27 19.55 -9.51
N SER A 74 44.19 18.50 -10.31
CA SER A 74 44.82 18.45 -11.62
C SER A 74 44.13 19.45 -12.56
N SER A 75 44.69 20.65 -12.66
CA SER A 75 44.54 21.50 -13.83
C SER A 75 45.28 20.85 -14.99
N THR A 76 44.59 20.47 -16.06
CA THR A 76 45.20 20.31 -17.38
C THR A 76 44.81 21.53 -18.20
N GLU A 77 45.77 22.43 -18.30
CA GLU A 77 45.80 23.58 -19.18
C GLU A 77 46.00 23.13 -20.64
N GLY A 78 45.42 23.88 -21.58
CA GLY A 78 46.01 24.06 -22.91
C GLY A 78 45.43 23.22 -24.06
N GLN A 79 44.20 23.51 -24.47
CA GLN A 79 43.78 23.20 -25.84
C GLN A 79 44.07 24.45 -26.71
N PRO A 80 44.86 24.32 -27.80
CA PRO A 80 45.30 25.47 -28.60
C PRO A 80 44.15 26.10 -29.39
N LEU A 81 44.23 27.42 -29.52
CA LEU A 81 43.35 28.31 -30.30
C LEU A 81 43.19 27.82 -31.76
N PRO A 82 41.98 27.80 -32.34
CA PRO A 82 41.80 27.75 -33.79
C PRO A 82 42.15 29.12 -34.41
N PRO A 83 42.70 29.16 -35.64
CA PRO A 83 43.12 30.41 -36.27
C PRO A 83 41.94 31.34 -36.62
N LEU A 84 42.23 32.63 -36.55
CA LEU A 84 41.35 33.73 -36.97
C LEU A 84 41.10 33.69 -38.49
N GLY A 85 39.83 33.53 -38.85
CA GLY A 85 39.19 34.18 -39.99
C GLY A 85 39.36 33.53 -41.37
N GLU A 86 38.30 32.89 -41.85
CA GLU A 86 37.89 33.06 -43.25
C GLU A 86 36.38 33.35 -43.31
N THR A 87 36.08 34.46 -43.96
CA THR A 87 34.76 35.01 -44.25
C THR A 87 34.02 34.14 -45.26
N GLY A 88 32.77 33.76 -44.94
CA GLY A 88 31.92 33.00 -45.86
C GLY A 88 30.45 32.96 -45.45
N SER A 89 29.73 34.04 -45.77
CA SER A 89 28.28 34.10 -46.04
C SER A 89 27.31 33.50 -45.01
N GLU A 90 26.83 34.39 -44.17
CA GLU A 90 25.59 34.30 -43.40
C GLU A 90 24.38 33.96 -44.31
N LEU A 91 23.73 32.82 -44.05
CA LEU A 91 22.35 32.52 -44.44
C LEU A 91 21.63 32.09 -43.15
N PRO A 92 20.41 32.60 -42.85
CA PRO A 92 19.76 32.32 -41.58
C PRO A 92 19.14 30.92 -41.62
N GLN A 93 19.84 29.91 -41.09
CA GLN A 93 19.18 28.65 -40.75
C GLN A 93 18.40 28.84 -39.46
N SER A 94 17.17 29.32 -39.63
CA SER A 94 16.05 29.05 -38.74
C SER A 94 15.84 27.53 -38.72
N GLY A 95 16.67 26.83 -37.96
CA GLY A 95 16.51 25.42 -37.63
C GLY A 95 16.19 25.36 -36.15
N ALA A 96 14.94 25.59 -35.78
CA ALA A 96 14.46 25.23 -34.46
C ALA A 96 14.81 23.75 -34.24
N GLN A 97 15.77 23.46 -33.35
CA GLN A 97 15.90 22.12 -32.79
C GLN A 97 14.49 21.71 -32.34
N PRO A 98 13.93 20.60 -32.82
CA PRO A 98 12.67 20.11 -32.28
C PRO A 98 12.86 20.00 -30.78
N ALA A 99 12.02 20.72 -30.01
CA ALA A 99 11.98 20.52 -28.57
C ALA A 99 11.86 19.02 -28.31
N PRO A 100 12.53 18.46 -27.29
CA PRO A 100 12.38 17.05 -26.97
C PRO A 100 10.89 16.76 -26.84
N ILE A 101 10.38 15.89 -27.71
CA ILE A 101 9.06 15.30 -27.60
C ILE A 101 9.06 14.48 -26.31
N THR A 102 8.83 15.16 -25.19
CA THR A 102 8.63 14.55 -23.89
C THR A 102 7.22 13.99 -23.94
N ASP A 103 7.08 12.67 -23.80
CA ASP A 103 5.75 12.08 -23.63
C ASP A 103 5.08 12.77 -22.44
N PRO A 104 3.95 13.49 -22.65
CA PRO A 104 3.28 14.19 -21.57
C PRO A 104 2.87 13.24 -20.45
N ASN A 105 2.79 11.92 -20.70
CA ASN A 105 2.43 10.89 -19.74
C ASN A 105 3.62 10.09 -19.20
N ALA A 106 4.88 10.48 -19.46
CA ALA A 106 6.05 9.79 -18.90
C ALA A 106 6.07 9.73 -17.36
N HIS A 107 5.23 10.54 -16.71
CA HIS A 107 5.04 10.58 -15.27
C HIS A 107 3.92 9.66 -14.76
N ILE A 108 3.14 9.01 -15.62
CA ILE A 108 2.05 8.10 -15.23
C ILE A 108 2.50 6.66 -15.43
N LEU A 109 2.47 5.87 -14.36
CA LEU A 109 2.72 4.43 -14.37
C LEU A 109 1.43 3.67 -14.11
N THR A 110 1.18 2.62 -14.87
CA THR A 110 0.05 1.71 -14.64
C THR A 110 0.54 0.45 -13.95
N PHE A 111 -0.25 -0.04 -13.00
CA PHE A 111 0.00 -1.29 -12.29
C PHE A 111 -1.22 -2.18 -12.33
N SER A 112 -0.99 -3.49 -12.26
CA SER A 112 -2.07 -4.45 -12.19
C SER A 112 -1.67 -5.69 -11.41
N THR A 113 -2.64 -6.37 -10.82
CA THR A 113 -2.46 -7.70 -10.25
C THR A 113 -3.75 -8.50 -10.20
N ARG A 114 -3.60 -9.82 -10.38
CA ARG A 114 -4.67 -10.79 -10.13
C ARG A 114 -4.46 -11.41 -8.75
N LEU A 115 -5.53 -11.47 -7.98
CA LEU A 115 -5.56 -12.09 -6.66
C LEU A 115 -6.13 -13.50 -6.76
N ALA A 116 -5.50 -14.44 -6.06
CA ALA A 116 -5.96 -15.83 -5.99
C ALA A 116 -5.59 -16.44 -4.64
N GLY A 117 -6.34 -17.46 -4.22
CA GLY A 117 -6.05 -18.19 -2.97
C GLY A 117 -4.74 -18.96 -2.99
N GLY A 118 -4.32 -19.44 -4.16
CA GLY A 118 -3.01 -20.10 -4.35
C GLY A 118 -1.81 -19.18 -4.16
N SER A 119 -2.01 -17.86 -4.26
CA SER A 119 -0.96 -16.85 -4.05
C SER A 119 -0.83 -16.43 -2.58
N ALA A 120 -1.78 -16.80 -1.72
CA ALA A 120 -1.71 -16.54 -0.28
C ALA A 120 -0.56 -17.36 0.35
N VAL A 121 -0.05 -16.89 1.49
CA VAL A 121 1.08 -17.54 2.17
C VAL A 121 0.72 -17.73 3.66
N PRO A 122 0.42 -18.98 4.11
CA PRO A 122 0.24 -20.20 3.31
C PRO A 122 -0.95 -20.13 2.32
N PRO A 123 -1.00 -20.96 1.27
CA PRO A 123 -2.11 -20.98 0.33
C PRO A 123 -3.45 -21.29 1.01
N SER A 124 -4.49 -20.53 0.66
CA SER A 124 -5.83 -20.69 1.25
C SER A 124 -6.68 -21.76 0.55
N HIS A 125 -6.28 -22.26 -0.62
CA HIS A 125 -7.12 -23.14 -1.46
C HIS A 125 -8.53 -22.58 -1.81
N SER A 126 -8.80 -21.30 -1.50
CA SER A 126 -10.04 -20.65 -1.90
C SER A 126 -10.13 -20.55 -3.42
N GLN A 127 -11.35 -20.73 -3.95
CA GLN A 127 -11.66 -20.49 -5.37
C GLN A 127 -11.89 -19.00 -5.65
N ALA A 128 -11.87 -18.16 -4.61
CA ALA A 128 -11.99 -16.72 -4.74
C ALA A 128 -10.89 -16.16 -5.66
N SER A 129 -11.26 -15.13 -6.41
CA SER A 129 -10.35 -14.39 -7.25
C SER A 129 -10.60 -12.90 -7.18
N GLY A 130 -9.60 -12.10 -7.51
CA GLY A 130 -9.73 -10.66 -7.60
C GLY A 130 -8.83 -10.05 -8.64
N GLN A 131 -9.06 -8.79 -8.94
CA GLN A 131 -8.29 -7.99 -9.87
C GLN A 131 -8.14 -6.59 -9.31
N ILE A 132 -6.93 -6.04 -9.42
CA ILE A 132 -6.63 -4.65 -9.07
C ILE A 132 -5.91 -4.01 -10.24
N ASP A 133 -6.37 -2.83 -10.62
CA ASP A 133 -5.73 -1.97 -11.59
C ASP A 133 -5.50 -0.60 -10.97
N ALA A 134 -4.29 -0.07 -11.11
CA ALA A 134 -3.88 1.17 -10.48
C ALA A 134 -3.11 2.07 -11.45
N ILE A 135 -3.22 3.37 -11.22
CA ILE A 135 -2.45 4.40 -11.89
C ILE A 135 -1.73 5.23 -10.84
N TYR A 136 -0.46 5.47 -11.10
CA TYR A 136 0.44 6.19 -10.21
C TYR A 136 1.07 7.36 -10.96
N ASP A 137 0.91 8.55 -10.40
CA ASP A 137 1.56 9.77 -10.89
C ASP A 137 2.86 9.99 -10.10
N THR A 138 4.00 9.95 -10.79
CA THR A 138 5.34 10.09 -10.19
C THR A 138 5.66 11.51 -9.75
N GLN A 139 4.98 12.53 -10.28
CA GLN A 139 5.16 13.94 -9.89
C GLN A 139 4.43 14.22 -8.58
N SER A 140 3.15 13.86 -8.51
CA SER A 140 2.31 14.09 -7.32
C SER A 140 2.41 12.98 -6.26
N ARG A 141 3.00 11.82 -6.64
CA ARG A 141 2.99 10.56 -5.88
C ARG A 141 1.59 10.05 -5.56
N LEU A 142 0.60 10.43 -6.35
CA LEU A 142 -0.78 10.01 -6.15
C LEU A 142 -1.01 8.64 -6.82
N LEU A 143 -1.23 7.62 -5.99
CA LEU A 143 -1.72 6.32 -6.41
C LEU A 143 -3.26 6.34 -6.40
N ARG A 144 -3.89 5.87 -7.47
CA ARG A 144 -5.34 5.61 -7.54
C ARG A 144 -5.54 4.19 -8.04
N TRP A 145 -6.49 3.47 -7.47
CA TRP A 145 -6.74 2.09 -7.85
C TRP A 145 -8.22 1.74 -7.84
N LYS A 146 -8.54 0.71 -8.63
CA LYS A 146 -9.82 0.03 -8.67
C LYS A 146 -9.57 -1.44 -8.40
N ALA A 147 -10.47 -2.05 -7.65
CA ALA A 147 -10.40 -3.44 -7.28
C ALA A 147 -11.77 -4.11 -7.43
N SER A 148 -11.76 -5.40 -7.76
CA SER A 148 -12.93 -6.25 -7.78
C SER A 148 -12.56 -7.67 -7.37
N TRP A 149 -13.54 -8.42 -6.87
CA TRP A 149 -13.37 -9.80 -6.42
C TRP A 149 -14.65 -10.59 -6.57
N HIS A 150 -14.48 -11.90 -6.63
CA HIS A 150 -15.54 -12.88 -6.87
C HIS A 150 -15.28 -14.10 -5.99
N ASP A 151 -16.37 -14.81 -5.65
CA ASP A 151 -16.34 -16.11 -4.98
C ASP A 151 -15.60 -16.15 -3.63
N LEU A 152 -15.56 -15.01 -2.90
CA LEU A 152 -15.09 -14.96 -1.52
C LEU A 152 -15.99 -15.82 -0.62
N SER A 153 -15.37 -16.63 0.23
CA SER A 153 -16.08 -17.57 1.11
C SER A 153 -16.82 -16.90 2.26
N SER A 154 -16.44 -15.68 2.63
CA SER A 154 -17.07 -14.92 3.72
C SER A 154 -16.85 -13.40 3.56
N PRO A 155 -17.53 -12.55 4.35
CA PRO A 155 -17.34 -11.10 4.28
C PRO A 155 -15.88 -10.67 4.52
N ILE A 156 -15.46 -9.63 3.80
CA ILE A 156 -14.15 -9.03 3.96
C ILE A 156 -14.05 -8.34 5.32
N THR A 157 -12.98 -8.66 6.05
CA THR A 157 -12.64 -8.05 7.34
C THR A 157 -11.51 -7.04 7.22
N GLY A 158 -10.70 -7.12 6.15
CA GLY A 158 -9.59 -6.21 5.92
C GLY A 158 -8.99 -6.33 4.52
N ILE A 159 -8.45 -5.22 4.04
CA ILE A 159 -7.64 -5.18 2.82
C ILE A 159 -6.44 -4.29 3.10
N ALA A 160 -5.25 -4.74 2.70
CA ALA A 160 -4.05 -3.93 2.83
C ALA A 160 -3.06 -4.18 1.70
N PHE A 161 -2.35 -3.11 1.34
CA PHE A 161 -1.05 -3.25 0.70
C PHE A 161 -0.01 -3.62 1.75
N HIS A 162 0.85 -4.56 1.40
CA HIS A 162 2.01 -5.00 2.18
C HIS A 162 3.28 -4.77 1.37
N GLY A 163 4.37 -4.46 2.06
CA GLY A 163 5.67 -4.30 1.43
C GLY A 163 6.71 -3.68 2.37
N PRO A 164 7.99 -3.68 1.96
CA PRO A 164 8.51 -4.32 0.75
C PRO A 164 8.63 -5.86 0.89
N ALA A 165 8.18 -6.60 -0.12
CA ALA A 165 8.32 -8.05 -0.23
C ALA A 165 8.40 -8.50 -1.68
N GLN A 166 9.34 -9.43 -1.96
CA GLN A 166 9.37 -10.19 -3.20
C GLN A 166 8.20 -11.18 -3.25
N GLN A 167 7.92 -11.71 -4.44
CA GLN A 167 6.88 -12.72 -4.63
C GLN A 167 7.11 -13.92 -3.72
N GLY A 168 6.04 -14.36 -3.05
CA GLY A 168 6.08 -15.47 -2.08
C GLY A 168 6.54 -15.11 -0.67
N GLN A 169 7.09 -13.91 -0.44
CA GLN A 169 7.49 -13.45 0.90
C GLN A 169 6.38 -12.66 1.60
N THR A 170 6.40 -12.59 2.93
CA THR A 170 5.46 -11.77 3.72
C THR A 170 6.11 -10.49 4.20
N ALA A 171 5.36 -9.40 4.30
CA ALA A 171 5.82 -8.12 4.83
C ALA A 171 4.76 -7.45 5.73
N PRO A 172 5.15 -6.44 6.53
CA PRO A 172 4.21 -5.59 7.25
C PRO A 172 3.21 -4.89 6.31
N MET A 173 2.09 -4.46 6.88
CA MET A 173 1.09 -3.64 6.16
C MET A 173 1.68 -2.24 5.94
N THR A 174 1.81 -1.82 4.69
CA THR A 174 2.26 -0.46 4.35
C THR A 174 1.08 0.51 4.24
N MET A 175 -0.11 0.00 3.88
CA MET A 175 -1.32 0.80 3.75
C MET A 175 -2.57 -0.05 3.96
N ILE A 176 -3.35 0.31 4.97
CA ILE A 176 -4.65 -0.30 5.27
C ILE A 176 -5.73 0.44 4.50
N TRP A 177 -6.62 -0.29 3.84
CA TRP A 177 -7.74 0.32 3.11
C TRP A 177 -8.90 0.58 4.07
N PRO A 178 -9.47 1.79 4.07
CA PRO A 178 -10.67 2.08 4.86
C PRO A 178 -11.88 1.33 4.28
N GLY A 179 -12.69 0.76 5.17
CA GLY A 179 -14.00 0.22 4.81
C GLY A 179 -15.07 1.31 4.59
N PRO A 180 -16.30 0.93 4.21
CA PRO A 180 -16.77 -0.45 4.01
C PRO A 180 -16.27 -1.09 2.70
N PHE A 181 -16.30 -2.43 2.63
CA PHE A 181 -15.88 -3.19 1.45
C PHE A 181 -17.09 -3.80 0.72
N GLY A 182 -17.26 -3.43 -0.55
CA GLY A 182 -18.28 -3.99 -1.45
C GLY A 182 -17.72 -5.07 -2.38
N PRO A 183 -18.40 -5.48 -3.46
CA PRO A 183 -17.83 -6.35 -4.50
C PRO A 183 -16.82 -5.63 -5.41
N ARG A 184 -16.82 -4.30 -5.36
CA ARG A 184 -15.86 -3.42 -6.03
C ARG A 184 -15.39 -2.37 -5.04
N TYR A 185 -14.16 -1.90 -5.22
CA TYR A 185 -13.56 -0.88 -4.37
C TYR A 185 -12.72 0.08 -5.20
N GLU A 186 -12.77 1.36 -4.86
CA GLU A 186 -11.90 2.37 -5.44
C GLU A 186 -11.18 3.10 -4.31
N GLY A 187 -9.89 3.36 -4.50
CA GLY A 187 -9.07 4.01 -3.49
C GLY A 187 -8.05 4.95 -4.10
N ARG A 188 -7.51 5.82 -3.23
CA ARG A 188 -6.41 6.71 -3.57
C ARG A 188 -5.56 7.01 -2.35
N ALA A 189 -4.27 7.23 -2.56
CA ALA A 189 -3.36 7.65 -1.52
C ALA A 189 -2.16 8.38 -2.12
N THR A 190 -1.67 9.39 -1.41
CA THR A 190 -0.38 10.01 -1.73
C THR A 190 0.73 9.21 -1.05
N LEU A 191 1.65 8.67 -1.82
CA LEU A 191 2.72 7.82 -1.32
C LEU A 191 3.88 8.65 -0.75
N THR A 192 4.52 8.11 0.29
CA THR A 192 5.84 8.61 0.69
C THR A 192 6.88 8.28 -0.39
N PRO A 193 8.04 8.97 -0.42
CA PRO A 193 9.10 8.65 -1.37
C PRO A 193 9.55 7.18 -1.32
N GLN A 194 9.65 6.59 -0.12
CA GLN A 194 10.03 5.18 0.01
C GLN A 194 8.94 4.24 -0.52
N GLN A 195 7.68 4.51 -0.18
CA GLN A 195 6.53 3.72 -0.68
C GLN A 195 6.44 3.74 -2.20
N ALA A 196 6.71 4.88 -2.82
CA ALA A 196 6.77 5.02 -4.27
C ALA A 196 7.83 4.11 -4.89
N LEU A 197 9.06 4.14 -4.35
CA LEU A 197 10.16 3.28 -4.81
C LEU A 197 9.80 1.80 -4.67
N ASP A 198 9.27 1.40 -3.51
CA ASP A 198 8.90 0.01 -3.25
C ASP A 198 7.80 -0.48 -4.20
N LEU A 199 6.79 0.36 -4.48
CA LEU A 199 5.73 0.06 -5.45
C LEU A 199 6.30 -0.08 -6.86
N GLN A 200 7.15 0.86 -7.30
CA GLN A 200 7.76 0.86 -8.63
C GLN A 200 8.69 -0.34 -8.86
N GLN A 201 9.31 -0.86 -7.79
CA GLN A 201 10.10 -2.09 -7.84
C GLN A 201 9.25 -3.36 -7.86
N GLY A 202 7.92 -3.25 -7.76
CA GLY A 202 7.03 -4.40 -7.69
C GLY A 202 7.15 -5.15 -6.35
N SER A 203 7.60 -4.48 -5.30
CA SER A 203 7.78 -5.06 -3.95
C SER A 203 6.53 -4.97 -3.09
N TRP A 204 5.37 -4.66 -3.69
CA TRP A 204 4.09 -4.59 -3.00
C TRP A 204 3.19 -5.76 -3.36
N TYR A 205 2.44 -6.26 -2.40
CA TYR A 205 1.33 -7.18 -2.65
C TYR A 205 0.08 -6.72 -1.91
N ILE A 206 -1.08 -7.16 -2.37
CA ILE A 206 -2.35 -6.98 -1.69
C ILE A 206 -2.72 -8.28 -1.03
N ASN A 207 -3.21 -8.19 0.20
CA ASN A 207 -3.87 -9.28 0.89
C ASN A 207 -5.31 -8.86 1.21
N VAL A 208 -6.28 -9.71 0.87
CA VAL A 208 -7.68 -9.55 1.25
C VAL A 208 -7.97 -10.58 2.32
N THR A 209 -8.30 -10.14 3.54
CA THR A 209 -8.66 -11.00 4.65
C THR A 209 -10.19 -11.06 4.77
N THR A 210 -10.69 -12.24 5.05
CA THR A 210 -12.12 -12.48 5.30
C THR A 210 -12.32 -13.16 6.64
N GLN A 211 -13.56 -13.28 7.10
CA GLN A 211 -13.87 -13.91 8.39
C GLN A 211 -13.35 -15.36 8.45
N SER A 212 -13.46 -16.11 7.34
CA SER A 212 -12.99 -17.49 7.23
C SER A 212 -11.47 -17.60 7.01
N TRP A 213 -10.83 -16.53 6.55
CA TRP A 213 -9.40 -16.50 6.21
C TRP A 213 -8.71 -15.27 6.82
N PRO A 214 -8.48 -15.25 8.14
CA PRO A 214 -7.88 -14.09 8.82
C PRO A 214 -6.43 -13.83 8.41
N GLY A 215 -5.71 -14.85 7.91
CA GLY A 215 -4.36 -14.69 7.34
C GLY A 215 -4.33 -14.17 5.90
N GLY A 216 -5.48 -14.11 5.23
CA GLY A 216 -5.60 -13.77 3.81
C GLY A 216 -6.33 -14.85 3.02
N GLU A 217 -7.48 -14.52 2.45
CA GLU A 217 -8.19 -15.41 1.54
C GLU A 217 -7.55 -15.40 0.14
N ILE A 218 -7.25 -14.21 -0.37
CA ILE A 218 -6.64 -14.02 -1.69
C ILE A 218 -5.52 -12.98 -1.63
N ARG A 219 -4.46 -13.24 -2.40
CA ARG A 219 -3.28 -12.38 -2.49
C ARG A 219 -2.87 -12.14 -3.94
N GLY A 220 -2.29 -10.97 -4.23
CA GLY A 220 -1.71 -10.65 -5.54
C GLY A 220 -0.51 -9.70 -5.44
N GLN A 221 0.56 -9.97 -6.19
CA GLN A 221 1.76 -9.12 -6.25
C GLN A 221 1.56 -8.02 -7.30
N MET A 222 1.87 -6.77 -6.97
CA MET A 222 1.76 -5.63 -7.88
C MET A 222 2.88 -5.63 -8.90
N HIS A 223 2.51 -5.46 -10.17
CA HIS A 223 3.47 -5.34 -11.26
C HIS A 223 3.13 -4.14 -12.15
N VAL A 224 4.16 -3.50 -12.70
CA VAL A 224 3.99 -2.45 -13.71
C VAL A 224 3.45 -3.07 -14.99
N VAL A 225 2.44 -2.45 -15.58
CA VAL A 225 1.91 -2.77 -16.92
C VAL A 225 2.51 -1.76 -17.89
N ARG A 226 3.21 -2.25 -18.92
CA ARG A 226 3.75 -1.44 -20.02
C ARG A 226 2.82 -1.47 -21.22
#